data_AF-A0A963HIA6-F1
#
_entry.id   AF-A0A963HIA6-F1
#
_cell.length_a   1.000
_cell.length_b   1.000
_cell.length_c   1.000
_cell.angle_alpha   90.00
_cell.angle_beta   90.00
_cell.angle_gamma   90.00
#
_symmetry.space_group_name_H-M   'P 1'
#
loop_
_entity.id
_entity.type
_entity.pdbx_description
1 polymer ?
#
loop_
_entity_poly.entity_id
_entity_poly.type
_entity_poly.pdbx_seq_one_letter_code
_entity_poly.pdbx_strand_id
1 'polypeptide(L)'
;MKKALVAALTAATLLAPASAFAQVGDESGDERIVAAREALRKGDRATLERLAAVREAHPLDAYPRYWLLINRLARADEPVPVAAVQAFLAEEAGSNLGERLRAEWLRRLARDGDWRGFLDAYADLRNPDAELRCNAWSARVLSGDRSVLAELAREWDTLADADAACDTPLRAAVDAGAVDEERVWWRIRRQIDTRKPEAALASLALLPAASAPAATDLGQAIRSPAPWLDRLPPNFAVTRAGRELALAALVRLAREDVAAAR
;
A
#
# COMPACT_ATOMS: atom_id res chain seq x y z
N MET A 1 -70.85 12.05 -71.60
CA MET A 1 -69.48 12.47 -72.02
C MET A 1 -68.51 12.16 -70.88
N LYS A 2 -67.28 11.68 -71.17
CA LYS A 2 -66.12 11.51 -70.23
C LYS A 2 -66.35 10.52 -69.04
N LYS A 3 -65.67 9.37 -69.00
CA LYS A 3 -64.39 9.03 -68.29
C LYS A 3 -64.53 8.98 -66.75
N ALA A 4 -64.21 7.91 -66.00
CA ALA A 4 -63.00 7.05 -65.88
C ALA A 4 -61.84 7.74 -65.11
N LEU A 5 -61.09 7.14 -64.16
CA LEU A 5 -60.93 5.76 -63.58
C LEU A 5 -60.32 5.93 -62.13
N VAL A 6 -60.06 4.99 -61.19
CA VAL A 6 -60.13 3.52 -61.01
C VAL A 6 -60.26 3.18 -59.46
N ALA A 7 -59.79 2.03 -58.95
CA ALA A 7 -59.84 1.58 -57.53
C ALA A 7 -58.45 1.34 -56.88
N ALA A 8 -58.36 1.22 -55.54
CA ALA A 8 -57.30 0.50 -54.81
C ALA A 8 -57.69 0.19 -53.33
N LEU A 9 -57.05 -0.82 -52.74
CA LEU A 9 -57.23 -1.27 -51.34
C LEU A 9 -56.03 -0.83 -50.46
N THR A 10 -56.18 -0.72 -49.14
CA THR A 10 -55.06 -0.84 -48.19
C THR A 10 -55.55 -1.13 -46.76
N ALA A 11 -54.74 -1.83 -45.97
CA ALA A 11 -54.95 -2.07 -44.54
C ALA A 11 -53.75 -1.54 -43.74
N ALA A 12 -53.96 -1.20 -42.47
CA ALA A 12 -52.91 -0.69 -41.58
C ALA A 12 -52.85 -1.50 -40.27
N THR A 13 -51.62 -1.80 -39.83
CA THR A 13 -51.32 -2.70 -38.70
C THR A 13 -51.05 -1.94 -37.40
N LEU A 14 -51.23 -2.62 -36.26
CA LEU A 14 -50.77 -2.10 -34.97
C LEU A 14 -49.24 -2.10 -34.89
N LEU A 15 -48.68 -1.06 -34.27
CA LEU A 15 -47.28 -0.98 -33.87
C LEU A 15 -47.15 -1.15 -32.35
N ALA A 16 -46.18 -1.95 -31.93
CA ALA A 16 -45.75 -2.04 -30.53
C ALA A 16 -44.21 -2.13 -30.47
N PRO A 17 -43.50 -1.18 -29.83
CA PRO A 17 -42.06 -1.24 -29.70
C PRO A 17 -41.65 -2.12 -28.52
N ALA A 18 -41.20 -3.35 -28.80
CA ALA A 18 -40.50 -4.17 -27.82
C ALA A 18 -39.01 -3.78 -27.81
N SER A 19 -38.55 -3.13 -26.74
CA SER A 19 -37.14 -2.75 -26.54
C SER A 19 -36.58 -3.38 -25.27
N ALA A 20 -36.59 -4.72 -25.24
CA ALA A 20 -35.93 -5.49 -24.19
C ALA A 20 -34.44 -5.68 -24.55
N PHE A 21 -33.55 -4.95 -23.86
CA PHE A 21 -32.11 -5.24 -23.89
C PHE A 21 -31.83 -6.50 -23.08
N ALA A 22 -32.03 -7.67 -23.71
CA ALA A 22 -31.60 -8.94 -23.15
C ALA A 22 -30.06 -9.01 -23.14
N GLN A 23 -29.45 -8.70 -22.00
CA GLN A 23 -28.05 -9.04 -21.73
C GLN A 23 -27.96 -10.54 -21.48
N VAL A 24 -27.89 -11.32 -22.57
CA VAL A 24 -27.48 -12.72 -22.51
C VAL A 24 -25.99 -12.73 -22.22
N GLY A 25 -25.63 -12.82 -20.94
CA GLY A 25 -24.28 -13.21 -20.54
C GLY A 25 -24.02 -14.63 -21.02
N ASP A 26 -22.81 -14.89 -21.49
CA ASP A 26 -22.37 -16.25 -21.79
C ASP A 26 -22.13 -16.97 -20.47
N GLU A 27 -23.07 -17.85 -20.07
CA GLU A 27 -23.03 -18.57 -18.80
C GLU A 27 -21.71 -19.33 -18.60
N SER A 28 -21.08 -19.79 -19.69
CA SER A 28 -19.79 -20.49 -19.65
C SER A 28 -18.63 -19.60 -19.20
N GLY A 29 -18.70 -18.28 -19.49
CA GLY A 29 -17.70 -17.31 -19.09
C GLY A 29 -17.77 -16.97 -17.60
N ASP A 30 -18.98 -16.80 -17.06
CA ASP A 30 -19.18 -16.64 -15.62
C ASP A 30 -18.74 -17.90 -14.85
N GLU A 31 -19.07 -19.10 -15.33
CA GLU A 31 -18.55 -20.35 -14.75
C GLU A 31 -17.01 -20.41 -14.77
N ARG A 32 -16.36 -20.06 -15.89
CA ARG A 32 -14.89 -20.00 -15.99
C ARG A 32 -14.30 -19.05 -14.96
N ILE A 33 -14.88 -17.87 -14.76
CA ILE A 33 -14.37 -16.85 -13.83
C ILE A 33 -14.58 -17.26 -12.38
N VAL A 34 -15.73 -17.86 -12.03
CA VAL A 34 -15.96 -18.45 -10.71
C VAL A 34 -14.96 -19.58 -10.44
N ALA A 35 -14.73 -20.48 -11.42
CA ALA A 35 -13.76 -21.56 -11.32
C ALA A 35 -12.32 -21.05 -11.15
N ALA A 36 -11.93 -19.98 -11.87
CA ALA A 36 -10.60 -19.38 -11.74
C ALA A 36 -10.41 -18.73 -10.36
N ARG A 37 -11.44 -18.08 -9.81
CA ARG A 37 -11.43 -17.53 -8.44
C ARG A 37 -11.30 -18.63 -7.39
N GLU A 38 -12.00 -19.74 -7.58
CA GLU A 38 -11.92 -20.91 -6.70
C GLU A 38 -10.55 -21.61 -6.79
N ALA A 39 -9.95 -21.68 -7.98
CA ALA A 39 -8.60 -22.21 -8.17
C ALA A 39 -7.55 -21.35 -7.44
N LEU A 40 -7.62 -20.01 -7.59
CA LEU A 40 -6.81 -19.06 -6.82
C LEU A 40 -6.96 -19.29 -5.30
N ARG A 41 -8.21 -19.39 -4.81
CA ARG A 41 -8.50 -19.57 -3.37
C ARG A 41 -7.99 -20.91 -2.82
N LYS A 42 -7.96 -21.96 -3.64
CA LYS A 42 -7.45 -23.30 -3.29
C LYS A 42 -5.95 -23.47 -3.51
N GLY A 43 -5.28 -22.50 -4.15
CA GLY A 43 -3.89 -22.63 -4.57
C GLY A 43 -3.68 -23.58 -5.75
N ASP A 44 -4.73 -23.93 -6.50
CA ASP A 44 -4.66 -24.79 -7.68
C ASP A 44 -4.05 -24.01 -8.86
N ARG A 45 -2.73 -24.12 -8.96
CA ARG A 45 -1.89 -23.46 -9.96
C ARG A 45 -2.30 -23.85 -11.39
N ALA A 46 -2.46 -25.15 -11.63
CA ALA A 46 -2.69 -25.70 -12.96
C ALA A 46 -4.08 -25.34 -13.50
N THR A 47 -5.12 -25.39 -12.65
CA THR A 47 -6.46 -24.95 -13.05
C THR A 47 -6.51 -23.45 -13.27
N LEU A 48 -5.89 -22.63 -12.42
CA LEU A 48 -5.84 -21.18 -12.62
C LEU A 48 -5.13 -20.81 -13.93
N GLU A 49 -3.98 -21.44 -14.22
CA GLU A 49 -3.23 -21.23 -15.47
C GLU A 49 -4.03 -21.62 -16.71
N ARG A 50 -4.70 -22.79 -16.69
CA ARG A 50 -5.57 -23.24 -17.78
C ARG A 50 -6.74 -22.31 -18.04
N LEU A 51 -7.41 -21.81 -16.99
CA LEU A 51 -8.57 -20.92 -17.13
C LEU A 51 -8.17 -19.48 -17.51
N ALA A 52 -6.97 -19.03 -17.12
CA ALA A 52 -6.40 -17.74 -17.52
C ALA A 52 -5.85 -17.71 -18.95
N ALA A 53 -5.57 -18.87 -19.55
CA ALA A 53 -5.15 -18.97 -20.95
C ALA A 53 -6.32 -18.82 -21.95
N VAL A 54 -7.56 -19.05 -21.50
CA VAL A 54 -8.77 -18.89 -22.32
C VAL A 54 -9.16 -17.40 -22.42
N ARG A 55 -9.64 -16.98 -23.59
CA ARG A 55 -10.12 -15.63 -23.89
C ARG A 55 -11.54 -15.70 -24.42
N GLU A 56 -12.45 -14.97 -23.80
CA GLU A 56 -13.86 -14.87 -24.20
C GLU A 56 -14.33 -13.41 -24.21
N ALA A 57 -15.46 -13.14 -24.86
CA ALA A 57 -16.08 -11.82 -24.93
C ALA A 57 -16.85 -11.48 -23.63
N HIS A 58 -16.16 -11.51 -22.48
CA HIS A 58 -16.77 -11.26 -21.17
C HIS A 58 -16.21 -10.01 -20.47
N PRO A 59 -17.03 -9.15 -19.82
CA PRO A 59 -16.57 -7.93 -19.13
C PRO A 59 -15.53 -8.16 -18.03
N LEU A 60 -15.36 -9.40 -17.56
CA LEU A 60 -14.42 -9.79 -16.51
C LEU A 60 -13.29 -10.73 -17.00
N ASP A 61 -13.07 -10.90 -18.31
CA ASP A 61 -12.02 -11.77 -18.89
C ASP A 61 -10.59 -11.46 -18.38
N ALA A 62 -10.34 -10.21 -17.97
CA ALA A 62 -9.07 -9.81 -17.36
C ALA A 62 -8.82 -10.44 -15.98
N TYR A 63 -9.86 -10.83 -15.23
CA TYR A 63 -9.71 -11.27 -13.83
C TYR A 63 -8.94 -12.59 -13.65
N PRO A 64 -9.20 -13.67 -14.41
CA PRO A 64 -8.37 -14.88 -14.36
C PRO A 64 -6.87 -14.62 -14.58
N ARG A 65 -6.53 -13.74 -15.54
CA ARG A 65 -5.14 -13.36 -15.86
C ARG A 65 -4.53 -12.49 -14.76
N TYR A 66 -5.27 -11.50 -14.27
CA TYR A 66 -4.90 -10.68 -13.11
C TYR A 66 -4.58 -11.56 -11.89
N TRP A 67 -5.47 -12.51 -11.58
CA TRP A 67 -5.31 -13.45 -10.46
C TRP A 67 -4.07 -14.33 -10.61
N LEU A 68 -3.79 -14.85 -11.82
CA LEU A 68 -2.56 -15.59 -12.10
C LEU A 68 -1.31 -14.73 -11.87
N LEU A 69 -1.30 -13.48 -12.36
CA LEU A 69 -0.15 -12.60 -12.25
C LEU A 69 0.13 -12.18 -10.80
N ILE A 70 -0.87 -11.77 -10.02
CA ILE A 70 -0.66 -11.46 -8.59
C ILE A 70 -0.23 -12.70 -7.79
N ASN A 71 -0.71 -13.89 -8.16
CA ASN A 71 -0.37 -15.14 -7.47
C ASN A 71 1.08 -15.60 -7.74
N ARG A 72 1.64 -15.24 -8.90
CA ARG A 72 3.07 -15.40 -9.21
C ARG A 72 3.93 -14.28 -8.57
N LEU A 73 3.47 -13.02 -8.60
CA LEU A 73 4.16 -11.89 -7.96
C LEU A 73 4.30 -12.05 -6.43
N ALA A 74 3.38 -12.76 -5.79
CA ALA A 74 3.43 -13.08 -4.36
C ALA A 74 4.53 -14.09 -3.96
N ARG A 75 5.19 -14.78 -4.92
CA ARG A 75 6.12 -15.88 -4.67
C ARG A 75 7.58 -15.48 -4.87
N ALA A 76 8.32 -15.31 -3.78
CA ALA A 76 9.74 -14.96 -3.83
C ALA A 76 10.63 -16.06 -4.41
N ASP A 77 10.16 -17.31 -4.41
CA ASP A 77 10.81 -18.49 -4.98
C ASP A 77 10.66 -18.62 -6.51
N GLU A 78 9.72 -17.88 -7.12
CA GLU A 78 9.48 -17.90 -8.57
C GLU A 78 9.93 -16.57 -9.22
N PRO A 79 10.57 -16.61 -10.40
CA PRO A 79 11.00 -15.41 -11.11
C PRO A 79 9.80 -14.59 -11.61
N VAL A 80 9.92 -13.26 -11.57
CA VAL A 80 8.85 -12.35 -12.02
C VAL A 80 8.58 -12.57 -13.53
N PRO A 81 7.33 -12.83 -13.96
CA PRO A 81 7.00 -13.02 -15.36
C PRO A 81 6.86 -11.66 -16.08
N VAL A 82 7.96 -10.90 -16.14
CA VAL A 82 8.00 -9.46 -16.54
C VAL A 82 7.24 -9.19 -17.84
N ALA A 83 7.48 -9.97 -18.90
CA ALA A 83 6.80 -9.79 -20.18
C ALA A 83 5.27 -9.96 -20.10
N ALA A 84 4.78 -10.87 -19.25
CA ALA A 84 3.35 -11.07 -19.04
C ALA A 84 2.72 -9.97 -18.16
N VAL A 85 3.48 -9.44 -17.19
CA VAL A 85 3.08 -8.26 -16.42
C VAL A 85 2.99 -7.03 -17.34
N GLN A 86 4.03 -6.77 -18.14
CA GLN A 86 4.05 -5.64 -19.10
C GLN A 86 2.93 -5.75 -20.14
N ALA A 87 2.69 -6.93 -20.72
CA ALA A 87 1.59 -7.15 -21.64
C ALA A 87 0.22 -6.86 -20.99
N PHE A 88 -0.01 -7.35 -19.76
CA PHE A 88 -1.23 -7.04 -19.01
C PHE A 88 -1.36 -5.54 -18.70
N LEU A 89 -0.29 -4.86 -18.29
CA LEU A 89 -0.30 -3.43 -17.99
C LEU A 89 -0.52 -2.55 -19.24
N ALA A 90 -0.19 -3.05 -20.42
CA ALA A 90 -0.49 -2.41 -21.71
C ALA A 90 -1.93 -2.66 -22.17
N GLU A 91 -2.46 -3.88 -22.01
CA GLU A 91 -3.88 -4.19 -22.27
C GLU A 91 -4.82 -3.41 -21.32
N GLU A 92 -4.46 -3.34 -20.03
CA GLU A 92 -5.23 -2.69 -18.96
C GLU A 92 -4.75 -1.26 -18.69
N ALA A 93 -4.20 -0.58 -19.70
CA ALA A 93 -3.68 0.77 -19.56
C ALA A 93 -4.76 1.75 -19.05
N GLY A 94 -4.47 2.42 -17.94
CA GLY A 94 -5.42 3.33 -17.27
C GLY A 94 -6.54 2.64 -16.48
N SER A 95 -6.71 1.31 -16.56
CA SER A 95 -7.72 0.55 -15.81
C SER A 95 -7.36 0.40 -14.32
N ASN A 96 -8.36 0.08 -13.49
CA ASN A 96 -8.15 -0.24 -12.07
C ASN A 96 -7.41 -1.58 -11.88
N LEU A 97 -7.52 -2.53 -12.82
CA LEU A 97 -6.75 -3.77 -12.77
C LEU A 97 -5.28 -3.52 -13.13
N GLY A 98 -5.01 -2.65 -14.11
CA GLY A 98 -3.66 -2.20 -14.43
C GLY A 98 -3.00 -1.44 -13.27
N GLU A 99 -3.74 -0.54 -12.62
CA GLU A 99 -3.28 0.18 -11.41
C GLU A 99 -2.86 -0.80 -10.30
N ARG A 100 -3.74 -1.76 -9.98
CA ARG A 100 -3.53 -2.72 -8.90
C ARG A 100 -2.41 -3.71 -9.20
N LEU A 101 -2.30 -4.20 -10.45
CA LEU A 101 -1.19 -5.09 -10.80
C LEU A 101 0.15 -4.36 -10.73
N ARG A 102 0.21 -3.09 -11.16
CA ARG A 102 1.42 -2.25 -11.03
C ARG A 102 1.82 -2.08 -9.56
N ALA A 103 0.86 -1.86 -8.67
CA ALA A 103 1.12 -1.82 -7.23
C ALA A 103 1.71 -3.14 -6.68
N GLU A 104 1.13 -4.31 -7.01
CA GLU A 104 1.69 -5.60 -6.57
C GLU A 104 3.08 -5.90 -7.19
N TRP A 105 3.30 -5.48 -8.44
CA TRP A 105 4.60 -5.62 -9.10
C TRP A 105 5.66 -4.73 -8.45
N LEU A 106 5.32 -3.50 -8.08
CA LEU A 106 6.21 -2.60 -7.34
C LEU A 106 6.56 -3.13 -5.95
N ARG A 107 5.60 -3.67 -5.19
CA ARG A 107 5.91 -4.35 -3.91
C ARG A 107 6.82 -5.56 -4.12
N ARG A 108 6.68 -6.29 -5.22
CA ARG A 108 7.59 -7.39 -5.58
C ARG A 108 9.00 -6.89 -5.92
N LEU A 109 9.13 -5.84 -6.74
CA LEU A 109 10.42 -5.22 -7.07
C LEU A 109 11.15 -4.69 -5.83
N ALA A 110 10.42 -4.07 -4.90
CA ALA A 110 10.98 -3.60 -3.63
C ALA A 110 11.47 -4.75 -2.73
N ARG A 111 10.75 -5.89 -2.68
CA ARG A 111 11.20 -7.10 -1.95
C ARG A 111 12.44 -7.74 -2.59
N ASP A 112 12.52 -7.74 -3.91
CA ASP A 112 13.64 -8.31 -4.67
C ASP A 112 14.86 -7.35 -4.74
N GLY A 113 14.69 -6.09 -4.32
CA GLY A 113 15.74 -5.06 -4.34
C GLY A 113 16.02 -4.44 -5.71
N ASP A 114 15.19 -4.68 -6.72
CA ASP A 114 15.32 -4.05 -8.05
C ASP A 114 14.78 -2.62 -8.04
N TRP A 115 15.55 -1.72 -7.43
CA TRP A 115 15.21 -0.31 -7.31
C TRP A 115 15.16 0.42 -8.66
N ARG A 116 15.87 -0.08 -9.68
CA ARG A 116 15.81 0.48 -11.03
C ARG A 116 14.49 0.11 -11.70
N GLY A 117 14.14 -1.18 -11.73
CA GLY A 117 12.84 -1.65 -12.20
C GLY A 117 11.68 -1.04 -11.40
N PHE A 118 11.86 -0.80 -10.10
CA PHE A 118 10.89 -0.08 -9.27
C PHE A 118 10.67 1.35 -9.79
N LEU A 119 11.73 2.14 -9.99
CA LEU A 119 11.60 3.52 -10.48
C LEU A 119 10.98 3.59 -11.88
N ASP A 120 11.43 2.69 -12.78
CA ASP A 120 10.88 2.56 -14.14
C ASP A 120 9.36 2.26 -14.10
N ALA A 121 8.91 1.36 -13.22
CA ALA A 121 7.50 0.99 -13.08
C ALA A 121 6.64 1.98 -12.26
N TYR A 122 7.26 2.76 -11.37
CA TYR A 122 6.59 3.70 -10.47
C TYR A 122 6.14 4.97 -11.19
N ALA A 123 6.84 5.39 -12.24
CA ALA A 123 6.50 6.59 -13.03
C ALA A 123 5.06 6.57 -13.61
N ASP A 124 4.52 5.38 -13.86
CA ASP A 124 3.16 5.16 -14.37
C ASP A 124 2.09 4.97 -13.26
N LEU A 125 2.48 4.91 -11.98
CA LEU A 125 1.54 4.65 -10.88
C LEU A 125 0.83 5.95 -10.46
N ARG A 126 -0.50 6.01 -10.62
CA ARG A 126 -1.27 7.24 -10.39
C ARG A 126 -1.64 7.44 -8.92
N ASN A 127 -1.85 6.36 -8.16
CA ASN A 127 -2.35 6.39 -6.79
C ASN A 127 -1.45 5.57 -5.83
N PRO A 128 -0.20 6.00 -5.59
CA PRO A 128 0.70 5.30 -4.66
C PRO A 128 0.23 5.41 -3.21
N ASP A 129 0.08 4.26 -2.55
CA ASP A 129 -0.17 4.17 -1.10
C ASP A 129 1.08 4.58 -0.28
N ALA A 130 0.97 4.54 1.05
CA ALA A 130 2.06 4.98 1.94
C ALA A 130 3.32 4.08 1.83
N GLU A 131 3.14 2.77 1.67
CA GLU A 131 4.22 1.79 1.49
C GLU A 131 4.97 2.08 0.18
N LEU A 132 4.24 2.26 -0.93
CA LEU A 132 4.83 2.50 -2.25
C LEU A 132 5.47 3.88 -2.37
N ARG A 133 4.93 4.93 -1.73
CA ARG A 133 5.63 6.24 -1.63
C ARG A 133 6.95 6.11 -0.89
N CYS A 134 6.99 5.39 0.23
CA CYS A 134 8.23 5.18 0.96
C CYS A 134 9.23 4.30 0.22
N ASN A 135 8.78 3.24 -0.46
CA ASN A 135 9.64 2.45 -1.35
C ASN A 135 10.19 3.28 -2.54
N ALA A 136 9.46 4.27 -3.05
CA ALA A 136 9.99 5.21 -4.05
C ALA A 136 11.09 6.11 -3.48
N TRP A 137 10.97 6.57 -2.24
CA TRP A 137 12.05 7.27 -1.55
C TRP A 137 13.24 6.36 -1.26
N SER A 138 13.03 5.11 -0.81
CA SER A 138 14.08 4.08 -0.69
C SER A 138 14.84 3.89 -2.01
N ALA A 139 14.12 3.74 -3.12
CA ALA A 139 14.68 3.53 -4.44
C ALA A 139 15.57 4.72 -4.89
N ARG A 140 15.13 5.96 -4.64
CA ARG A 140 15.89 7.19 -4.93
C ARG A 140 17.13 7.32 -4.06
N VAL A 141 16.99 7.10 -2.73
CA VAL A 141 18.12 7.07 -1.78
C VAL A 141 19.18 6.07 -2.21
N LEU A 142 18.78 4.83 -2.49
CA LEU A 142 19.68 3.73 -2.83
C LEU A 142 20.27 3.85 -4.26
N SER A 143 19.64 4.64 -5.13
CA SER A 143 20.19 5.06 -6.42
C SER A 143 21.13 6.28 -6.33
N GLY A 144 21.32 6.85 -5.14
CA GLY A 144 22.21 8.00 -4.90
C GLY A 144 21.59 9.38 -5.16
N ASP A 145 20.27 9.48 -5.41
CA ASP A 145 19.59 10.76 -5.57
C ASP A 145 19.49 11.49 -4.23
N ARG A 146 20.44 12.40 -3.98
CA ARG A 146 20.46 13.24 -2.77
C ARG A 146 19.33 14.26 -2.70
N SER A 147 18.60 14.56 -3.79
CA SER A 147 17.52 15.55 -3.76
C SER A 147 16.34 15.10 -2.88
N VAL A 148 16.12 13.79 -2.79
CA VAL A 148 15.08 13.15 -1.96
C VAL A 148 15.26 13.46 -0.46
N LEU A 149 16.48 13.73 0.00
CA LEU A 149 16.76 14.01 1.41
C LEU A 149 16.11 15.33 1.86
N ALA A 150 16.11 16.35 0.99
CA ALA A 150 15.43 17.62 1.24
C ALA A 150 13.90 17.51 1.11
N GLU A 151 13.40 16.50 0.40
CA GLU A 151 11.97 16.18 0.28
C GLU A 151 11.46 15.47 1.55
N LEU A 152 12.18 14.42 1.98
CA LEU A 152 11.96 13.72 3.25
C LEU A 152 12.06 14.66 4.46
N ALA A 153 12.98 15.63 4.44
CA ALA A 153 13.08 16.64 5.49
C ALA A 153 11.84 17.56 5.59
N ARG A 154 11.07 17.74 4.52
CA ARG A 154 9.77 18.46 4.57
C ARG A 154 8.64 17.55 5.05
N GLU A 155 8.61 16.31 4.59
CA GLU A 155 7.56 15.33 4.96
C GLU A 155 7.76 14.65 6.32
N TRP A 156 8.92 14.82 6.98
CA TRP A 156 9.28 14.17 8.25
C TRP A 156 8.14 14.14 9.30
N ASP A 157 7.46 15.27 9.46
CA ASP A 157 6.40 15.46 10.45
C ASP A 157 5.02 14.95 9.97
N THR A 158 4.80 14.76 8.66
CA THR A 158 3.64 14.03 8.14
C THR A 158 3.81 12.52 8.35
N LEU A 159 5.05 12.04 8.29
CA LEU A 159 5.46 10.63 8.38
C LEU A 159 5.54 10.05 9.80
N ALA A 160 4.99 10.68 10.85
CA ALA A 160 5.13 10.18 12.22
C ALA A 160 4.53 8.77 12.43
N ASP A 161 3.40 8.49 11.77
CA ASP A 161 2.68 7.21 11.79
C ASP A 161 2.97 6.37 10.50
N ALA A 162 4.19 6.52 9.96
CA ALA A 162 4.68 5.87 8.74
C ALA A 162 4.67 4.33 8.79
N ASP A 163 4.69 3.74 7.59
CA ASP A 163 4.93 2.30 7.39
C ASP A 163 6.41 1.94 7.57
N ALA A 164 6.72 0.67 7.85
CA ALA A 164 8.10 0.18 7.99
C ALA A 164 8.92 0.31 6.69
N ALA A 165 8.28 0.35 5.52
CA ALA A 165 8.93 0.68 4.25
C ALA A 165 9.65 2.07 4.27
N CYS A 166 9.28 2.95 5.21
CA CYS A 166 9.87 4.26 5.38
C CYS A 166 11.17 4.28 6.21
N ASP A 167 11.55 3.18 6.88
CA ASP A 167 12.72 3.15 7.78
C ASP A 167 14.03 3.49 7.05
N THR A 168 14.21 3.00 5.82
CA THR A 168 15.40 3.28 5.00
C THR A 168 15.54 4.77 4.66
N PRO A 169 14.53 5.45 4.05
CA PRO A 169 14.65 6.87 3.73
C PRO A 169 14.63 7.77 4.97
N LEU A 170 13.90 7.42 6.03
CA LEU A 170 13.94 8.17 7.30
C LEU A 170 15.33 8.12 7.92
N ARG A 171 15.99 6.95 7.92
CA ARG A 171 17.39 6.82 8.36
C ARG A 171 18.34 7.63 7.48
N ALA A 172 18.24 7.52 6.16
CA ALA A 172 19.10 8.28 5.25
C ALA A 172 18.96 9.81 5.40
N ALA A 173 17.78 10.31 5.74
CA ALA A 173 17.56 11.73 6.03
C ALA A 173 18.27 12.21 7.31
N VAL A 174 18.33 11.37 8.36
CA VAL A 174 19.06 11.67 9.60
C VAL A 174 20.57 11.47 9.42
N ASP A 175 21.00 10.36 8.83
CA ASP A 175 22.43 10.05 8.59
C ASP A 175 23.11 11.11 7.70
N ALA A 176 22.35 11.73 6.77
CA ALA A 176 22.83 12.82 5.92
C ALA A 176 22.68 14.23 6.54
N GLY A 177 22.19 14.34 7.78
CA GLY A 177 21.99 15.60 8.49
C GLY A 177 20.88 16.51 7.92
N ALA A 178 19.98 15.97 7.09
CA ALA A 178 18.81 16.69 6.59
C ALA A 178 17.68 16.78 7.65
N VAL A 179 17.76 15.94 8.68
CA VAL A 179 16.90 15.94 9.87
C VAL A 179 17.80 15.86 11.10
N ASP A 180 17.61 16.77 12.06
CA ASP A 180 18.39 16.85 13.29
C ASP A 180 17.83 15.99 14.45
N GLU A 181 18.61 15.90 15.53
CA GLU A 181 18.24 15.14 16.74
C GLU A 181 16.93 15.63 17.37
N GLU A 182 16.64 16.94 17.38
CA GLU A 182 15.42 17.48 17.99
C GLU A 182 14.17 17.04 17.22
N ARG A 183 14.24 17.00 15.88
CA ARG A 183 13.14 16.49 15.04
C ARG A 183 12.93 14.98 15.21
N VAL A 184 13.99 14.21 15.50
CA VAL A 184 13.87 12.79 15.88
C VAL A 184 13.20 12.66 17.26
N TRP A 185 13.58 13.46 18.25
CA TRP A 185 12.92 13.47 19.55
C TRP A 185 11.47 13.96 19.50
N TRP A 186 11.15 14.96 18.68
CA TRP A 186 9.78 15.43 18.49
C TRP A 186 8.89 14.34 17.89
N ARG A 187 9.40 13.60 16.90
CA ARG A 187 8.77 12.41 16.33
C ARG A 187 8.53 11.32 17.40
N ILE A 188 9.54 11.00 18.22
CA ILE A 188 9.44 10.05 19.34
C ILE A 188 8.32 10.45 20.31
N ARG A 189 8.35 11.71 20.80
CA ARG A 189 7.33 12.25 21.72
C ARG A 189 5.92 12.14 21.15
N ARG A 190 5.72 12.52 19.88
CA ARG A 190 4.43 12.38 19.20
C ARG A 190 3.98 10.93 19.09
N GLN A 191 4.87 10.01 18.72
CA GLN A 191 4.53 8.58 18.59
C GLN A 191 4.07 7.98 19.93
N ILE A 192 4.69 8.36 21.05
CA ILE A 192 4.28 7.92 22.40
C ILE A 192 2.82 8.34 22.73
N ASP A 193 2.38 9.52 22.25
CA ASP A 193 1.01 10.03 22.39
C ASP A 193 0.01 9.44 21.36
N THR A 194 0.37 8.39 20.61
CA THR A 194 -0.55 7.69 19.70
C THR A 194 -1.28 6.52 20.38
N ARG A 195 -1.93 5.68 19.57
CA ARG A 195 -2.39 4.32 19.96
C ARG A 195 -1.38 3.22 19.57
N LYS A 196 -0.21 3.59 19.05
CA LYS A 196 0.90 2.70 18.64
C LYS A 196 2.25 3.22 19.20
N PRO A 197 2.39 3.43 20.53
CA PRO A 197 3.59 4.03 21.11
C PRO A 197 4.87 3.25 20.79
N GLU A 198 4.79 1.96 20.49
CA GLU A 198 5.89 1.08 20.08
C GLU A 198 6.64 1.60 18.84
N ALA A 199 5.98 2.38 17.96
CA ALA A 199 6.61 3.02 16.81
C ALA A 199 7.75 3.98 17.20
N ALA A 200 7.75 4.48 18.44
CA ALA A 200 8.84 5.28 18.99
C ALA A 200 10.17 4.50 19.09
N LEU A 201 10.14 3.16 19.15
CA LEU A 201 11.35 2.33 19.20
C LEU A 201 12.11 2.33 17.86
N ALA A 202 11.40 2.42 16.73
CA ALA A 202 12.02 2.57 15.41
C ALA A 202 12.69 3.95 15.28
N SER A 203 11.99 5.02 15.68
CA SER A 203 12.52 6.38 15.70
C SER A 203 13.69 6.55 16.69
N LEU A 204 13.68 5.85 17.83
CA LEU A 204 14.80 5.80 18.77
C LEU A 204 16.07 5.26 18.10
N ALA A 205 15.93 4.25 17.23
CA ALA A 205 17.04 3.68 16.47
C ALA A 205 17.57 4.60 15.34
N LEU A 206 17.03 5.81 15.19
CA LEU A 206 17.56 6.87 14.32
C LEU A 206 18.46 7.86 15.09
N LEU A 207 18.45 7.85 16.42
CA LEU A 207 19.29 8.73 17.23
C LEU A 207 20.76 8.25 17.26
N PRO A 208 21.74 9.18 17.36
CA PRO A 208 23.12 8.82 17.65
C PRO A 208 23.26 8.01 18.96
N ALA A 209 24.06 6.95 18.94
CA ALA A 209 24.23 6.04 20.08
C ALA A 209 24.75 6.70 21.38
N ALA A 210 25.35 7.89 21.30
CA ALA A 210 25.76 8.69 22.46
C ALA A 210 24.61 9.50 23.11
N SER A 211 23.48 9.65 22.41
CA SER A 211 22.30 10.42 22.84
C SER A 211 21.10 9.52 23.19
N ALA A 212 21.03 8.34 22.59
CA ALA A 212 19.91 7.40 22.73
C ALA A 212 19.91 6.68 24.09
N PRO A 213 18.80 6.67 24.85
CA PRO A 213 18.58 5.68 25.92
C PRO A 213 18.52 4.25 25.35
N ALA A 214 18.65 3.25 26.22
CA ALA A 214 18.46 1.86 25.81
C ALA A 214 17.00 1.62 25.39
N ALA A 215 16.81 0.90 24.28
CA ALA A 215 15.47 0.57 23.76
C ALA A 215 14.64 -0.29 24.72
N THR A 216 15.31 -1.02 25.64
CA THR A 216 14.68 -1.71 26.77
C THR A 216 13.93 -0.75 27.68
N ASP A 217 14.50 0.42 27.93
CA ASP A 217 14.03 1.36 28.96
C ASP A 217 12.85 2.14 28.42
N LEU A 218 12.93 2.59 27.16
CA LEU A 218 11.77 3.16 26.45
C LEU A 218 10.66 2.12 26.31
N GLY A 219 10.99 0.86 26.01
CA GLY A 219 10.03 -0.24 25.94
C GLY A 219 9.37 -0.59 27.27
N GLN A 220 10.02 -0.33 28.42
CA GLN A 220 9.41 -0.48 29.75
C GLN A 220 8.56 0.74 30.11
N ALA A 221 9.08 1.96 29.92
CA ALA A 221 8.37 3.21 30.08
C ALA A 221 7.06 3.26 29.26
N ILE A 222 7.04 2.62 28.08
CA ILE A 222 5.85 2.50 27.23
C ILE A 222 4.82 1.48 27.74
N ARG A 223 5.26 0.29 28.18
CA ARG A 223 4.37 -0.86 28.48
C ARG A 223 3.98 -1.00 29.95
N SER A 224 4.64 -0.30 30.86
CA SER A 224 4.41 -0.39 32.31
C SER A 224 4.80 0.94 32.98
N PRO A 225 4.15 2.06 32.63
CA PRO A 225 4.63 3.40 32.97
C PRO A 225 4.73 3.66 34.47
N ALA A 226 3.70 3.33 35.27
CA ALA A 226 3.74 3.55 36.73
C ALA A 226 4.85 2.72 37.44
N PRO A 227 4.94 1.37 37.27
CA PRO A 227 6.03 0.58 37.86
C PRO A 227 7.44 0.94 37.38
N TRP A 228 7.56 1.66 36.27
CA TRP A 228 8.82 2.21 35.77
C TRP A 228 9.14 3.57 36.40
N LEU A 229 8.14 4.45 36.56
CA LEU A 229 8.27 5.73 37.28
C LEU A 229 8.63 5.53 38.77
N ASP A 230 8.06 4.52 39.42
CA ASP A 230 8.40 4.14 40.81
C ASP A 230 9.89 3.75 40.99
N ARG A 231 10.59 3.43 39.90
CA ARG A 231 11.99 2.97 39.87
C ARG A 231 12.93 3.96 39.19
N LEU A 232 12.44 5.16 38.89
CA LEU A 232 13.17 6.20 38.16
C LEU A 232 14.46 6.60 38.92
N PRO A 233 15.66 6.50 38.32
CA PRO A 233 16.90 6.83 39.01
C PRO A 233 16.91 8.29 39.50
N PRO A 234 17.36 8.61 40.73
CA PRO A 234 17.29 9.97 41.28
C PRO A 234 17.95 11.07 40.44
N ASN A 235 18.89 10.71 39.56
CA ASN A 235 19.59 11.60 38.64
C ASN A 235 19.01 11.62 37.20
N PHE A 236 17.84 11.02 36.95
CA PHE A 236 17.22 10.96 35.60
C PHE A 236 17.14 12.32 34.91
N ALA A 237 16.87 13.39 35.69
CA ALA A 237 16.67 14.73 35.18
C ALA A 237 17.96 15.38 34.62
N VAL A 238 19.15 14.83 34.92
CA VAL A 238 20.45 15.36 34.48
C VAL A 238 20.63 15.17 32.97
N THR A 239 20.42 13.96 32.46
CA THR A 239 20.62 13.64 31.04
C THR A 239 19.38 13.98 30.22
N ARG A 240 19.55 14.23 28.91
CA ARG A 240 18.41 14.34 27.99
C ARG A 240 17.60 13.04 28.01
N ALA A 241 18.27 11.92 27.75
CA ALA A 241 17.67 10.58 27.70
C ALA A 241 16.77 10.27 28.92
N GLY A 242 17.23 10.54 30.14
CA GLY A 242 16.43 10.31 31.35
C GLY A 242 15.18 11.19 31.44
N ARG A 243 15.25 12.46 31.03
CA ARG A 243 14.07 13.34 30.92
C ARG A 243 13.06 12.85 29.87
N GLU A 244 13.53 12.46 28.70
CA GLU A 244 12.66 12.00 27.61
C GLU A 244 11.97 10.66 27.97
N LEU A 245 12.67 9.74 28.66
CA LEU A 245 12.07 8.51 29.20
C LEU A 245 11.01 8.80 30.29
N ALA A 246 11.28 9.73 31.20
CA ALA A 246 10.32 10.15 32.21
C ALA A 246 9.07 10.80 31.61
N LEU A 247 9.25 11.68 30.61
CA LEU A 247 8.15 12.24 29.83
C LEU A 247 7.36 11.15 29.10
N ALA A 248 8.03 10.15 28.52
CA ALA A 248 7.36 9.04 27.85
C ALA A 248 6.44 8.26 28.79
N ALA A 249 6.94 7.85 29.96
CA ALA A 249 6.13 7.13 30.95
C ALA A 249 4.97 7.98 31.50
N LEU A 250 5.19 9.28 31.77
CA LEU A 250 4.12 10.18 32.23
C LEU A 250 3.00 10.35 31.19
N VAL A 251 3.35 10.51 29.90
CA VAL A 251 2.37 10.58 28.80
C VAL A 251 1.60 9.27 28.66
N ARG A 252 2.25 8.11 28.86
CA ARG A 252 1.55 6.81 28.82
C ARG A 252 0.60 6.61 29.99
N LEU A 253 1.04 6.89 31.22
CA LEU A 253 0.21 6.79 32.43
C LEU A 253 -1.06 7.65 32.30
N ALA A 254 -0.91 8.93 31.93
CA ALA A 254 -2.04 9.84 31.76
C ALA A 254 -3.07 9.37 30.70
N ARG A 255 -2.62 8.61 29.68
CA ARG A 255 -3.52 8.04 28.65
C ARG A 255 -4.19 6.75 29.08
N GLU A 256 -3.56 5.99 29.98
CA GLU A 256 -4.13 4.80 30.61
C GLU A 256 -5.20 5.19 31.64
N ASP A 257 -4.93 6.18 32.50
CA ASP A 257 -5.91 6.72 33.46
C ASP A 257 -7.15 7.31 32.76
N VAL A 258 -6.95 8.10 31.69
CA VAL A 258 -8.06 8.67 30.89
C VAL A 258 -8.84 7.61 30.10
N ALA A 259 -8.26 6.43 29.86
CA ALA A 259 -8.97 5.28 29.29
C ALA A 259 -9.72 4.46 30.35
N ALA A 260 -9.21 4.37 31.58
CA ALA A 260 -9.85 3.69 32.71
C ALA A 260 -11.02 4.49 33.32
N ALA A 261 -11.06 5.81 33.10
CA ALA A 261 -12.10 6.72 33.60
C ALA A 261 -13.29 6.91 32.63
N ARG A 262 -13.60 5.92 31.78
CA ARG A 262 -14.63 5.99 30.71
C ARG A 262 -15.47 4.73 30.61
#